data_AF-A0A6A7SET3-F1
#
_entry.id   AF-A0A6A7SET3-F1
#
_cell.length_a   1.000
_cell.length_b   1.000
_cell.length_c   1.000
_cell.angle_alpha   90.00
_cell.angle_beta   90.00
_cell.angle_gamma   90.00
#
_symmetry.space_group_name_H-M   'P 1'
#
loop_
_entity.id
_entity.type
_entity.pdbx_description
1 polymer ?
#
loop_
_entity_poly.entity_id
_entity_poly.type
_entity_poly.pdbx_seq_one_letter_code
_entity_poly.pdbx_strand_id
1 'polypeptide(L)'
;MGFVVVLSVVMSIGNMVPAYLYSPETAVPPVPDRGREERPVREEREPCGFEGLRLPGDVAVYAAGGYAGRDAGFQIDQSGHEATRFDVTVNSRTRPVVLMLGAYEPTIWNLEWTEGTRILAVFASGYHRQVVAGLGDEVPLLVSTHGNRGRCGYFYVRDAGNPELNPMARTLFDRPVALVYPGDSAGRIVVGETVSPGQRLITSPRTTPESFRDPDAPLAGEAGLEAAVSRGVIRPATDADAARWVAAVAANSPERDVPPVAGKGVPRPPRPRLHNAYVVMKDFTYPSGLYGANAATFFIERGVPEPAGDPGHSAVYDFNTLDCHGALCR
;
A
#
# COMPACT_ATOMS: atom_id res chain seq x y z
N MET A 1 -36.68 -50.27 -47.24
CA MET A 1 -36.34 -48.84 -47.37
C MET A 1 -37.04 -48.09 -46.24
N GLY A 2 -36.28 -47.52 -45.30
CA GLY A 2 -36.66 -46.35 -44.50
C GLY A 2 -37.39 -46.54 -43.15
N PHE A 3 -36.69 -46.10 -42.08
CA PHE A 3 -37.14 -45.52 -40.78
C PHE A 3 -37.83 -46.43 -39.75
N VAL A 4 -37.17 -46.84 -38.65
CA VAL A 4 -36.78 -46.13 -37.39
C VAL A 4 -37.98 -45.63 -36.56
N VAL A 5 -38.23 -46.31 -35.43
CA VAL A 5 -38.78 -45.75 -34.18
C VAL A 5 -38.07 -46.42 -33.01
N VAL A 6 -37.48 -45.61 -32.13
CA VAL A 6 -36.89 -45.99 -30.84
C VAL A 6 -37.95 -45.78 -29.76
N LEU A 7 -38.21 -46.79 -28.93
CA LEU A 7 -38.96 -46.68 -27.68
C LEU A 7 -38.13 -47.32 -26.56
N SER A 8 -37.74 -46.53 -25.55
CA SER A 8 -37.06 -47.03 -24.34
C SER A 8 -38.08 -47.30 -23.22
N VAL A 9 -37.90 -48.45 -22.58
CA VAL A 9 -38.66 -49.10 -21.49
C VAL A 9 -38.14 -48.54 -20.13
N VAL A 10 -38.93 -47.90 -19.25
CA VAL A 10 -39.84 -48.36 -18.17
C VAL A 10 -39.18 -49.10 -16.97
N MET A 11 -39.30 -48.48 -15.77
CA MET A 11 -39.38 -49.03 -14.36
C MET A 11 -38.22 -49.92 -13.83
N SER A 12 -37.97 -50.14 -12.52
CA SER A 12 -38.69 -49.88 -11.27
C SER A 12 -37.75 -49.94 -10.04
N ILE A 13 -38.15 -49.17 -9.04
CA ILE A 13 -38.03 -49.24 -7.58
C ILE A 13 -37.85 -50.65 -6.95
N GLY A 14 -37.07 -50.77 -5.86
CA GLY A 14 -37.42 -51.67 -4.74
C GLY A 14 -36.30 -52.38 -3.94
N ASN A 15 -36.04 -51.87 -2.72
CA ASN A 15 -35.79 -52.55 -1.43
C ASN A 15 -34.90 -53.80 -1.29
N MET A 16 -33.98 -53.79 -0.31
CA MET A 16 -34.05 -54.62 0.91
C MET A 16 -32.87 -54.36 1.88
N VAL A 17 -33.21 -54.18 3.16
CA VAL A 17 -32.29 -54.16 4.32
C VAL A 17 -32.41 -55.49 5.05
N PRO A 18 -31.33 -56.09 5.57
CA PRO A 18 -31.44 -57.09 6.62
C PRO A 18 -31.04 -56.51 7.99
N ALA A 19 -31.90 -56.73 8.97
CA ALA A 19 -31.67 -56.52 10.38
C ALA A 19 -30.90 -57.69 10.99
N TYR A 20 -29.91 -57.43 11.86
CA TYR A 20 -29.39 -58.41 12.82
C TYR A 20 -29.17 -57.76 14.19
N LEU A 21 -30.09 -58.14 15.08
CA LEU A 21 -29.97 -58.58 16.48
C LEU A 21 -28.96 -57.92 17.44
N TYR A 22 -29.56 -57.47 18.55
CA TYR A 22 -29.05 -56.85 19.76
C TYR A 22 -28.37 -57.85 20.71
N SER A 23 -27.35 -57.42 21.46
CA SER A 23 -26.91 -58.03 22.72
C SER A 23 -26.41 -56.94 23.69
N PRO A 24 -26.65 -57.03 25.02
CA PRO A 24 -26.71 -55.86 25.89
C PRO A 24 -25.45 -55.60 26.74
N GLU A 25 -25.42 -54.37 27.29
CA GLU A 25 -24.64 -53.88 28.44
C GLU A 25 -23.12 -53.70 28.31
N THR A 26 -22.72 -52.42 28.20
CA THR A 26 -21.83 -51.80 29.19
C THR A 26 -22.22 -50.32 29.33
N ALA A 27 -22.66 -49.93 30.53
CA ALA A 27 -22.95 -48.55 30.86
C ALA A 27 -21.64 -47.75 30.87
N VAL A 28 -21.51 -46.79 29.95
CA VAL A 28 -20.43 -45.80 29.95
C VAL A 28 -20.78 -44.73 30.99
N PRO A 29 -19.91 -44.42 31.96
CA PRO A 29 -20.19 -43.38 32.95
C PRO A 29 -20.30 -42.01 32.26
N PRO A 30 -21.11 -41.07 32.80
CA PRO A 30 -21.23 -39.74 32.24
C PRO A 30 -19.87 -39.03 32.31
N VAL A 31 -19.41 -38.53 31.16
CA VAL A 31 -18.25 -37.66 31.06
C VAL A 31 -18.56 -36.36 31.82
N PRO A 32 -17.72 -35.91 32.75
CA PRO A 32 -17.95 -34.66 33.46
C PRO A 32 -17.97 -33.50 32.47
N ASP A 33 -19.01 -32.67 32.59
CA ASP A 33 -19.22 -31.44 31.82
C ASP A 33 -18.02 -30.52 32.00
N ARG A 34 -17.05 -30.60 31.09
CA ARG A 34 -15.98 -29.62 30.98
C ARG A 34 -16.64 -28.38 30.43
N GLY A 35 -16.80 -27.40 31.32
CA GLY A 35 -17.48 -26.15 31.08
C GLY A 35 -17.29 -25.65 29.66
N ARG A 36 -18.42 -25.29 29.04
CA ARG A 36 -18.41 -24.44 27.85
C ARG A 36 -17.69 -23.15 28.23
N GLU A 37 -16.41 -23.10 27.93
CA GLU A 37 -15.71 -21.85 27.69
C GLU A 37 -16.53 -21.11 26.64
N GLU A 38 -17.20 -20.05 27.08
CA GLU A 38 -17.92 -19.14 26.22
C GLU A 38 -16.95 -18.70 25.13
N ARG A 39 -17.20 -19.18 23.89
CA ARG A 39 -16.44 -18.75 22.73
C ARG A 39 -16.49 -17.22 22.74
N PRO A 40 -15.34 -16.53 22.67
CA PRO A 40 -15.34 -15.08 22.69
C PRO A 40 -16.28 -14.62 21.58
N VAL A 41 -17.25 -13.79 21.96
CA VAL A 41 -18.16 -13.12 21.04
C VAL A 41 -17.27 -12.51 19.97
N ARG A 42 -17.37 -13.00 18.73
CA ARG A 42 -16.72 -12.36 17.59
C ARG A 42 -17.28 -10.96 17.56
N GLU A 43 -16.46 -9.98 17.94
CA GLU A 43 -16.70 -8.57 17.67
C GLU A 43 -17.09 -8.48 16.18
N GLU A 44 -18.37 -8.23 15.91
CA GLU A 44 -18.88 -8.07 14.57
C GLU A 44 -18.18 -6.83 14.02
N ARG A 45 -17.15 -7.04 13.19
CA ARG A 45 -16.45 -5.97 12.51
C ARG A 45 -17.49 -5.11 11.79
N GLU A 46 -17.57 -3.84 12.15
CA GLU A 46 -18.49 -2.90 11.51
C GLU A 46 -18.38 -3.01 9.98
N PRO A 47 -19.51 -3.01 9.28
CA PRO A 47 -19.51 -3.17 7.83
C PRO A 47 -18.78 -2.01 7.14
N CYS A 48 -18.12 -2.30 6.03
CA CYS A 48 -17.56 -1.28 5.15
C CYS A 48 -18.69 -0.36 4.64
N GLY A 49 -18.58 0.94 4.92
CA GLY A 49 -19.58 1.92 4.51
C GLY A 49 -19.37 3.29 5.16
N PHE A 50 -20.14 4.26 4.70
CA PHE A 50 -20.34 5.53 5.38
C PHE A 50 -21.53 5.40 6.32
N GLU A 51 -21.36 5.78 7.57
CA GLU A 51 -22.45 5.76 8.54
C GLU A 51 -23.50 6.83 8.16
N GLY A 52 -24.77 6.41 8.05
CA GLY A 52 -25.89 7.32 7.82
C GLY A 52 -25.93 8.02 6.45
N LEU A 53 -25.05 7.68 5.51
CA LEU A 53 -25.02 8.32 4.19
C LEU A 53 -26.28 7.99 3.40
N ARG A 54 -26.98 9.03 2.94
CA ARG A 54 -28.17 8.92 2.07
C ARG A 54 -27.89 9.64 0.77
N LEU A 55 -27.98 8.90 -0.33
CA LEU A 55 -27.73 9.43 -1.66
C LEU A 55 -29.05 9.61 -2.44
N PRO A 56 -29.22 10.73 -3.16
CA PRO A 56 -30.38 10.91 -4.03
C PRO A 56 -30.28 10.01 -5.27
N GLY A 57 -31.41 9.78 -5.93
CA GLY A 57 -31.49 8.85 -7.06
C GLY A 57 -30.65 9.23 -8.28
N ASP A 58 -30.35 10.51 -8.46
CA ASP A 58 -29.63 11.11 -9.58
C ASP A 58 -28.11 11.25 -9.37
N VAL A 59 -27.59 10.80 -8.22
CA VAL A 59 -26.15 10.89 -7.92
C VAL A 59 -25.30 10.13 -8.95
N ALA A 60 -24.16 10.71 -9.33
CA ALA A 60 -23.12 9.98 -10.06
C ALA A 60 -21.96 9.60 -9.14
N VAL A 61 -21.50 8.35 -9.23
CA VAL A 61 -20.23 7.92 -8.61
C VAL A 61 -19.14 8.02 -9.67
N TYR A 62 -18.12 8.82 -9.41
CA TYR A 62 -16.96 8.94 -10.28
C TYR A 62 -15.72 8.40 -9.59
N ALA A 63 -14.93 7.62 -10.32
CA ALA A 63 -13.62 7.20 -9.85
C ALA A 63 -12.54 8.07 -10.49
N ALA A 64 -11.48 8.38 -9.75
CA ALA A 64 -10.38 9.19 -10.22
C ALA A 64 -9.06 8.74 -9.61
N GLY A 65 -7.97 8.84 -10.36
CA GLY A 65 -6.64 8.56 -9.84
C GLY A 65 -5.66 8.02 -10.87
N GLY A 66 -4.67 7.29 -10.40
CA GLY A 66 -3.62 6.69 -11.20
C GLY A 66 -2.64 5.94 -10.31
N TYR A 67 -1.49 5.55 -10.84
CA TYR A 67 -0.44 4.95 -10.00
C TYR A 67 0.14 5.99 -9.01
N ALA A 68 0.47 7.18 -9.51
CA ALA A 68 1.09 8.27 -8.77
C ALA A 68 0.65 9.63 -9.32
N GLY A 69 0.60 10.65 -8.47
CA GLY A 69 0.45 12.05 -8.88
C GLY A 69 1.79 12.71 -9.21
N ARG A 70 1.84 14.04 -9.19
CA ARG A 70 3.11 14.79 -9.24
C ARG A 70 3.80 14.80 -7.88
N ASP A 71 5.11 15.01 -7.83
CA ASP A 71 5.86 15.09 -6.59
C ASP A 71 5.27 16.15 -5.64
N ALA A 72 5.05 15.78 -4.37
CA ALA A 72 4.55 16.71 -3.36
C ALA A 72 5.66 17.64 -2.81
N GLY A 73 6.92 17.23 -2.94
CA GLY A 73 8.09 17.95 -2.40
C GLY A 73 8.26 17.80 -0.88
N PHE A 74 7.50 16.91 -0.25
CA PHE A 74 7.59 16.57 1.17
C PHE A 74 6.88 15.25 1.44
N GLN A 75 7.21 14.58 2.55
CA GLN A 75 6.58 13.32 2.92
C GLN A 75 5.34 13.52 3.78
N ILE A 76 4.41 12.57 3.65
CA ILE A 76 3.22 12.45 4.50
C ILE A 76 3.22 11.14 5.30
N ASP A 77 4.13 10.23 5.02
CA ASP A 77 4.36 9.00 5.77
C ASP A 77 5.82 8.54 5.66
N GLN A 78 6.14 7.41 6.29
CA GLN A 78 7.46 6.76 6.25
C GLN A 78 7.38 5.41 5.54
N SER A 79 6.55 5.28 4.51
CA SER A 79 6.33 4.01 3.81
C SER A 79 7.50 3.59 2.89
N GLY A 80 8.56 4.39 2.85
CA GLY A 80 9.66 4.27 1.90
C GLY A 80 9.36 4.90 0.55
N HIS A 81 8.09 5.18 0.24
CA HIS A 81 7.64 5.75 -1.01
C HIS A 81 7.55 7.27 -0.96
N GLU A 82 7.87 7.94 -2.07
CA GLU A 82 7.79 9.38 -2.15
C GLU A 82 6.34 9.84 -2.27
N ALA A 83 5.93 10.76 -1.38
CA ALA A 83 4.58 11.31 -1.44
C ALA A 83 4.34 12.16 -2.70
N THR A 84 3.17 11.96 -3.28
CA THR A 84 2.69 12.60 -4.51
C THR A 84 1.40 13.36 -4.26
N ARG A 85 0.97 14.12 -5.27
CA ARG A 85 -0.22 14.95 -5.22
C ARG A 85 -1.02 14.87 -6.52
N PHE A 86 -2.33 14.74 -6.38
CA PHE A 86 -3.27 15.06 -7.44
C PHE A 86 -3.99 16.38 -7.14
N ASP A 87 -4.03 17.27 -8.12
CA ASP A 87 -4.91 18.43 -8.14
C ASP A 87 -6.19 18.04 -8.90
N VAL A 88 -7.29 17.88 -8.17
CA VAL A 88 -8.56 17.35 -8.67
C VAL A 88 -9.60 18.45 -8.74
N THR A 89 -10.00 18.81 -9.95
CA THR A 89 -11.07 19.77 -10.21
C THR A 89 -12.37 19.03 -10.51
N VAL A 90 -13.42 19.27 -9.73
CA VAL A 90 -14.73 18.63 -9.89
C VAL A 90 -15.75 19.62 -10.46
N ASN A 91 -16.35 19.27 -11.59
CA ASN A 91 -17.37 20.08 -12.25
C ASN A 91 -18.58 19.24 -12.61
N SER A 92 -19.63 19.33 -11.79
CA SER A 92 -20.90 18.66 -12.05
C SER A 92 -22.05 19.54 -11.54
N ARG A 93 -22.57 20.37 -12.44
CA ARG A 93 -23.62 21.35 -12.11
C ARG A 93 -25.03 20.77 -12.23
N THR A 94 -25.15 19.66 -12.96
CA THR A 94 -26.44 19.07 -13.33
C THR A 94 -26.92 18.00 -12.35
N ARG A 95 -26.04 17.46 -11.51
CA ARG A 95 -26.35 16.44 -10.50
C ARG A 95 -25.27 16.38 -9.41
N PRO A 96 -25.60 15.89 -8.21
CA PRO A 96 -24.61 15.67 -7.18
C PRO A 96 -23.68 14.49 -7.51
N VAL A 97 -22.47 14.50 -6.93
CA VAL A 97 -21.44 13.49 -7.18
C VAL A 97 -20.86 12.90 -5.90
N VAL A 98 -20.38 11.67 -6.01
CA VAL A 98 -19.54 10.99 -5.03
C VAL A 98 -18.21 10.64 -5.70
N LEU A 99 -17.11 10.81 -4.98
CA LEU A 99 -15.76 10.55 -5.50
C LEU A 99 -15.18 9.29 -4.89
N MET A 100 -14.61 8.44 -5.75
CA MET A 100 -13.73 7.33 -5.39
C MET A 100 -12.33 7.65 -5.89
N LEU A 101 -11.45 8.03 -4.98
CA LEU A 101 -10.09 8.47 -5.29
C LEU A 101 -9.12 7.32 -5.00
N GLY A 102 -8.28 6.94 -5.97
CA GLY A 102 -7.43 5.75 -5.86
C GLY A 102 -6.03 5.92 -6.40
N ALA A 103 -4.99 5.81 -5.55
CA ALA A 103 -3.59 5.88 -5.97
C ALA A 103 -2.70 4.82 -5.30
N TYR A 104 -1.63 4.37 -5.96
CA TYR A 104 -0.71 3.42 -5.36
C TYR A 104 0.16 4.12 -4.30
N GLU A 105 0.88 5.17 -4.74
CA GLU A 105 1.83 5.95 -3.94
C GLU A 105 1.14 6.72 -2.79
N PRO A 106 1.89 7.16 -1.74
CA PRO A 106 1.36 8.05 -0.74
C PRO A 106 0.86 9.31 -1.42
N THR A 107 -0.41 9.68 -1.26
CA THR A 107 -1.04 10.69 -2.12
C THR A 107 -1.87 11.70 -1.35
N ILE A 108 -1.64 12.97 -1.69
CA ILE A 108 -2.47 14.11 -1.31
C ILE A 108 -3.46 14.39 -2.44
N TRP A 109 -4.75 14.26 -2.16
CA TRP A 109 -5.84 14.63 -3.06
C TRP A 109 -6.24 16.07 -2.77
N ASN A 110 -5.73 17.03 -3.55
CA ASN A 110 -6.07 18.43 -3.41
C ASN A 110 -7.34 18.74 -4.22
N LEU A 111 -8.47 18.88 -3.52
CA LEU A 111 -9.77 19.06 -4.15
C LEU A 111 -10.14 20.53 -4.34
N GLU A 112 -10.68 20.81 -5.51
CA GLU A 112 -11.40 22.04 -5.82
C GLU A 112 -12.62 21.69 -6.69
N TRP A 113 -13.64 22.52 -6.65
CA TRP A 113 -14.84 22.31 -7.45
C TRP A 113 -15.43 23.61 -7.93
N THR A 114 -16.24 23.53 -8.97
CA THR A 114 -16.88 24.69 -9.55
C THR A 114 -18.14 25.08 -8.78
N GLU A 115 -18.53 26.35 -8.85
CA GLU A 115 -19.82 26.79 -8.31
C GLU A 115 -20.98 25.95 -8.87
N GLY A 116 -21.94 25.60 -7.99
CA GLY A 116 -23.05 24.69 -8.29
C GLY A 116 -22.73 23.21 -8.18
N THR A 117 -21.46 22.81 -8.12
CA THR A 117 -21.08 21.41 -7.90
C THR A 117 -21.32 20.99 -6.45
N ARG A 118 -21.97 19.83 -6.26
CA ARG A 118 -22.24 19.24 -4.95
C ARG A 118 -21.55 17.89 -4.82
N ILE A 119 -20.50 17.83 -4.01
CA ILE A 119 -19.83 16.59 -3.62
C ILE A 119 -20.52 16.07 -2.35
N LEU A 120 -21.04 14.83 -2.38
CA LEU A 120 -21.80 14.24 -1.28
C LEU A 120 -20.98 13.32 -0.38
N ALA A 121 -19.92 12.72 -0.90
CA ALA A 121 -18.99 11.89 -0.14
C ALA A 121 -17.69 11.70 -0.93
N VAL A 122 -16.60 11.42 -0.21
CA VAL A 122 -15.30 11.06 -0.79
C VAL A 122 -14.80 9.78 -0.14
N PHE A 123 -14.50 8.78 -0.96
CA PHE A 123 -13.77 7.58 -0.54
C PHE A 123 -12.37 7.62 -1.13
N ALA A 124 -11.34 7.75 -0.29
CA ALA A 124 -9.94 7.73 -0.72
C ALA A 124 -9.31 6.37 -0.40
N SER A 125 -8.59 5.82 -1.37
CA SER A 125 -8.02 4.48 -1.29
C SER A 125 -6.67 4.37 -1.98
N GLY A 126 -5.90 3.37 -1.58
CA GLY A 126 -4.57 3.18 -2.10
C GLY A 126 -3.77 2.12 -1.39
N TYR A 127 -2.55 1.89 -1.86
CA TYR A 127 -1.63 0.98 -1.16
C TYR A 127 -1.01 1.71 0.05
N HIS A 128 -0.44 2.89 -0.19
CA HIS A 128 0.15 3.75 0.84
C HIS A 128 -0.84 4.81 1.35
N ARG A 129 -0.39 5.70 2.27
CA ARG A 129 -1.25 6.68 2.94
C ARG A 129 -1.95 7.59 1.94
N GLN A 130 -3.25 7.79 2.15
CA GLN A 130 -4.08 8.69 1.34
C GLN A 130 -4.64 9.79 2.23
N VAL A 131 -4.52 11.04 1.80
CA VAL A 131 -5.03 12.21 2.54
C VAL A 131 -5.74 13.17 1.60
N VAL A 132 -6.79 13.83 2.07
CA VAL A 132 -7.63 14.71 1.24
C VAL A 132 -7.56 16.14 1.77
N ALA A 133 -7.11 17.06 0.92
CA ALA A 133 -7.08 18.49 1.16
C ALA A 133 -8.23 19.17 0.40
N GLY A 134 -8.59 20.38 0.83
CA GLY A 134 -9.59 21.19 0.13
C GLY A 134 -11.04 20.76 0.31
N LEU A 135 -11.34 19.67 1.01
CA LEU A 135 -12.69 19.19 1.25
C LEU A 135 -13.40 19.97 2.37
N GLY A 136 -14.70 20.25 2.21
CA GLY A 136 -15.51 20.84 3.28
C GLY A 136 -15.94 19.81 4.32
N ASP A 137 -15.93 20.16 5.61
CA ASP A 137 -16.20 19.22 6.72
C ASP A 137 -17.60 18.58 6.71
N GLU A 138 -18.57 19.19 6.03
CA GLU A 138 -19.91 18.62 5.86
C GLU A 138 -19.93 17.46 4.87
N VAL A 139 -18.84 17.25 4.11
CA VAL A 139 -18.72 16.14 3.16
C VAL A 139 -18.04 14.97 3.86
N PRO A 140 -18.74 13.84 4.07
CA PRO A 140 -18.16 12.65 4.67
C PRO A 140 -16.95 12.16 3.87
N LEU A 141 -15.85 11.90 4.58
CA LEU A 141 -14.62 11.32 4.06
C LEU A 141 -14.38 9.96 4.70
N LEU A 142 -14.17 8.95 3.86
CA LEU A 142 -13.71 7.63 4.29
C LEU A 142 -12.36 7.35 3.64
N VAL A 143 -11.39 6.88 4.44
CA VAL A 143 -10.06 6.50 3.95
C VAL A 143 -9.79 5.03 4.27
N SER A 144 -9.51 4.23 3.26
CA SER A 144 -9.19 2.80 3.42
C SER A 144 -8.07 2.40 2.47
N THR A 145 -6.96 1.94 3.03
CA THR A 145 -5.72 1.66 2.31
C THR A 145 -5.16 0.30 2.71
N HIS A 146 -4.20 -0.21 1.95
CA HIS A 146 -3.45 -1.40 2.37
C HIS A 146 -2.71 -1.14 3.69
N GLY A 147 -2.00 0.00 3.78
CA GLY A 147 -1.20 0.36 4.97
C GLY A 147 -2.01 0.49 6.26
N ASN A 148 -3.17 1.17 6.22
CA ASN A 148 -4.01 1.34 7.41
C ASN A 148 -4.95 0.15 7.70
N ARG A 149 -4.95 -0.88 6.84
CA ARG A 149 -5.85 -2.06 6.92
C ARG A 149 -7.32 -1.67 7.09
N GLY A 150 -7.75 -0.62 6.39
CA GLY A 150 -9.10 -0.10 6.49
C GLY A 150 -10.16 -1.13 6.13
N ARG A 151 -11.34 -1.01 6.74
CA ARG A 151 -12.44 -1.98 6.65
C ARG A 151 -12.97 -2.22 5.23
N CYS A 152 -12.73 -1.28 4.32
CA CYS A 152 -13.20 -1.35 2.95
C CYS A 152 -12.19 -1.97 1.98
N GLY A 153 -11.08 -2.51 2.49
CA GLY A 153 -9.97 -2.95 1.64
C GLY A 153 -9.33 -1.76 0.95
N TYR A 154 -8.75 -1.99 -0.22
CA TYR A 154 -8.12 -0.93 -0.98
C TYR A 154 -8.24 -1.13 -2.49
N PHE A 155 -8.17 -0.03 -3.24
CA PHE A 155 -8.02 -0.01 -4.68
C PHE A 155 -7.14 1.17 -5.09
N TYR A 156 -6.68 1.17 -6.34
CA TYR A 156 -6.13 2.36 -6.98
C TYR A 156 -6.43 2.29 -8.47
N VAL A 157 -6.57 3.46 -9.11
CA VAL A 157 -6.92 3.49 -10.54
C VAL A 157 -5.70 3.09 -11.37
N ARG A 158 -5.93 2.16 -12.30
CA ARG A 158 -4.96 1.63 -13.26
C ARG A 158 -5.42 1.92 -14.67
N ASP A 159 -4.48 1.90 -15.61
CA ASP A 159 -4.79 2.02 -17.04
C ASP A 159 -5.64 0.84 -17.56
N ALA A 160 -5.53 -0.33 -16.92
CA ALA A 160 -6.22 -1.54 -17.34
C ALA A 160 -7.26 -2.03 -16.31
N GLY A 161 -8.52 -2.13 -16.76
CA GLY A 161 -9.56 -3.01 -16.22
C GLY A 161 -10.32 -2.53 -14.98
N ASN A 162 -9.62 -2.02 -13.96
CA ASN A 162 -10.18 -1.59 -12.65
C ASN A 162 -11.39 -2.43 -12.16
N PRO A 163 -11.32 -3.78 -12.18
CA PRO A 163 -12.47 -4.65 -11.94
C PRO A 163 -13.09 -4.50 -10.55
N GLU A 164 -12.32 -4.00 -9.58
CA GLU A 164 -12.71 -3.79 -8.19
C GLU A 164 -13.60 -2.57 -7.96
N LEU A 165 -13.59 -1.58 -8.87
CA LEU A 165 -14.29 -0.31 -8.69
C LEU A 165 -15.80 -0.49 -8.57
N ASN A 166 -16.40 -1.25 -9.48
CA ASN A 166 -17.85 -1.43 -9.51
C ASN A 166 -18.38 -2.25 -8.32
N PRO A 167 -17.76 -3.36 -7.90
CA PRO A 167 -18.08 -4.01 -6.63
C PRO A 167 -17.99 -3.05 -5.44
N MET A 168 -16.89 -2.29 -5.32
CA MET A 168 -16.68 -1.37 -4.20
C MET A 168 -17.73 -0.24 -4.17
N ALA A 169 -18.01 0.36 -5.33
CA ALA A 169 -18.99 1.42 -5.47
C ALA A 169 -20.40 0.95 -5.08
N ARG A 170 -20.77 -0.28 -5.46
CA ARG A 170 -22.05 -0.87 -5.05
C ARG A 170 -22.12 -1.12 -3.54
N THR A 171 -21.03 -1.59 -2.93
CA THR A 171 -20.97 -1.77 -1.47
C THR A 171 -21.10 -0.45 -0.72
N LEU A 172 -20.42 0.61 -1.18
CA LEU A 172 -20.37 1.89 -0.47
C LEU A 172 -21.55 2.80 -0.77
N PHE A 173 -22.08 2.75 -1.99
CA PHE A 173 -22.98 3.79 -2.53
C PHE A 173 -24.21 3.23 -3.26
N ASP A 174 -24.38 1.91 -3.32
CA ASP A 174 -25.46 1.24 -4.06
C ASP A 174 -25.52 1.64 -5.56
N ARG A 175 -24.39 2.08 -6.12
CA ARG A 175 -24.28 2.53 -7.52
C ARG A 175 -22.97 2.05 -8.12
N PRO A 176 -22.93 1.69 -9.41
CA PRO A 176 -21.66 1.46 -10.09
C PRO A 176 -20.92 2.79 -10.31
N VAL A 177 -19.62 2.71 -10.61
CA VAL A 177 -18.87 3.85 -11.12
C VAL A 177 -19.40 4.21 -12.52
N ALA A 178 -19.79 5.47 -12.69
CA ALA A 178 -20.31 6.00 -13.94
C ALA A 178 -19.18 6.27 -14.95
N LEU A 179 -18.05 6.79 -14.48
CA LEU A 179 -16.86 7.03 -15.30
C LEU A 179 -15.59 7.05 -14.43
N VAL A 180 -14.47 6.65 -15.03
CA VAL A 180 -13.13 6.70 -14.44
C VAL A 180 -12.33 7.83 -15.09
N TYR A 181 -11.73 8.68 -14.27
CA TYR A 181 -10.91 9.82 -14.69
C TYR A 181 -9.44 9.59 -14.33
N PRO A 182 -8.59 9.15 -15.28
CA PRO A 182 -7.17 9.00 -15.02
C PRO A 182 -6.52 10.38 -14.83
N GLY A 183 -5.51 10.45 -13.96
CA GLY A 183 -4.65 11.62 -13.85
C GLY A 183 -3.68 11.77 -15.00
N ASP A 184 -3.40 13.02 -15.36
CA ASP A 184 -2.34 13.32 -16.32
C ASP A 184 -0.95 13.27 -15.68
N SER A 185 0.09 13.37 -16.50
CA SER A 185 1.49 13.35 -16.03
C SER A 185 1.87 14.54 -15.16
N ALA A 186 1.05 15.59 -15.11
CA ALA A 186 1.23 16.73 -14.22
C ALA A 186 0.43 16.56 -12.91
N GLY A 187 -0.17 15.40 -12.67
CA GLY A 187 -0.98 15.14 -11.48
C GLY A 187 -2.30 15.91 -11.48
N ARG A 188 -2.86 16.26 -12.64
CA ARG A 188 -4.18 16.94 -12.72
C ARG A 188 -5.28 15.96 -13.11
N ILE A 189 -6.45 16.13 -12.51
CA ILE A 189 -7.66 15.37 -12.83
C ILE A 189 -8.83 16.34 -12.94
N VAL A 190 -9.55 16.31 -14.07
CA VAL A 190 -10.83 17.02 -14.22
C VAL A 190 -11.96 16.00 -14.21
N VAL A 191 -12.77 16.01 -13.16
CA VAL A 191 -13.90 15.10 -12.97
C VAL A 191 -15.20 15.78 -13.37
N GLY A 192 -16.00 15.10 -14.20
CA GLY A 192 -17.29 15.58 -14.68
C GLY A 192 -17.19 16.31 -16.02
N GLU A 193 -17.84 17.47 -16.10
CA GLU A 193 -17.93 18.34 -17.28
C GLU A 193 -16.66 19.17 -17.46
N THR A 194 -16.36 19.61 -18.69
CA THR A 194 -15.20 20.47 -18.96
C THR A 194 -15.31 21.81 -18.23
N VAL A 195 -14.23 22.24 -17.57
CA VAL A 195 -14.14 23.54 -16.90
C VAL A 195 -13.78 24.61 -17.91
N SER A 196 -14.56 25.69 -17.96
CA SER A 196 -14.28 26.81 -18.86
C SER A 196 -13.19 27.73 -18.29
N PRO A 197 -12.34 28.35 -19.13
CA PRO A 197 -11.37 29.34 -18.66
C PRO A 197 -12.04 30.47 -17.86
N GLY A 198 -11.45 30.83 -16.72
CA GLY A 198 -11.97 31.89 -15.84
C GLY A 198 -13.15 31.47 -14.95
N GLN A 199 -13.59 30.21 -15.03
CA GLN A 199 -14.59 29.67 -14.12
C GLN A 199 -14.04 29.66 -12.68
N ARG A 200 -14.82 30.20 -11.74
CA ARG A 200 -14.44 30.25 -10.33
C ARG A 200 -14.38 28.84 -9.75
N LEU A 201 -13.25 28.53 -9.11
CA LEU A 201 -13.02 27.31 -8.36
C LEU A 201 -13.14 27.60 -6.86
N ILE A 202 -13.74 26.66 -6.15
CA ILE A 202 -14.03 26.69 -4.73
C ILE A 202 -13.23 25.55 -4.10
N THR A 203 -12.56 25.85 -2.99
CA THR A 203 -11.88 24.86 -2.16
C THR A 203 -12.02 25.26 -0.69
N SER A 204 -12.04 24.28 0.20
CA SER A 204 -12.02 24.52 1.63
C SER A 204 -10.62 24.90 2.08
N PRO A 205 -10.39 26.09 2.70
CA PRO A 205 -9.07 26.48 3.15
C PRO A 205 -8.64 25.79 4.45
N ARG A 206 -9.50 24.97 5.07
CA ARG A 206 -9.26 24.39 6.40
C ARG A 206 -8.14 23.35 6.42
N THR A 207 -8.08 22.52 5.38
CA THR A 207 -7.07 21.47 5.25
C THR A 207 -6.31 21.71 3.96
N THR A 208 -5.11 22.26 4.08
CA THR A 208 -4.23 22.48 2.95
C THR A 208 -3.35 21.26 2.70
N PRO A 209 -2.82 21.07 1.48
CA PRO A 209 -1.84 20.02 1.21
C PRO A 209 -0.67 20.01 2.21
N GLU A 210 -0.14 21.19 2.52
CA GLU A 210 1.03 21.37 3.40
C GLU A 210 0.75 20.97 4.85
N SER A 211 -0.51 20.97 5.28
CA SER A 211 -0.89 20.55 6.64
C SER A 211 -0.65 19.06 6.91
N PHE A 212 -0.47 18.25 5.85
CA PHE A 212 -0.15 16.83 5.96
C PHE A 212 1.34 16.52 6.00
N ARG A 213 2.20 17.54 5.87
CA ARG A 213 3.65 17.36 5.94
C ARG A 213 4.02 16.70 7.27
N ASP A 214 4.75 15.60 7.16
CA ASP A 214 5.49 15.04 8.28
C ASP A 214 6.73 15.92 8.54
N PRO A 215 6.78 16.68 9.64
CA PRO A 215 7.88 17.60 9.91
C PRO A 215 9.18 16.88 10.30
N ASP A 216 9.07 15.62 10.73
CA ASP A 216 10.20 14.80 11.18
C ASP A 216 10.76 13.93 10.04
N ALA A 217 10.03 13.87 8.91
CA ALA A 217 10.48 13.17 7.73
C ALA A 217 11.67 13.87 7.05
N PRO A 218 12.71 13.12 6.65
CA PRO A 218 13.69 13.66 5.71
C PRO A 218 13.04 13.98 4.36
N LEU A 219 13.69 14.84 3.57
CA LEU A 219 13.38 14.99 2.15
C LEU A 219 13.57 13.63 1.45
N ALA A 220 12.81 13.39 0.38
CA ALA A 220 12.94 12.16 -0.40
C ALA A 220 14.21 12.13 -1.26
N GLY A 221 14.62 10.92 -1.64
CA GLY A 221 15.62 10.63 -2.64
C GLY A 221 16.98 11.27 -2.35
N GLU A 222 17.60 11.74 -3.42
CA GLU A 222 18.93 12.37 -3.39
C GLU A 222 18.95 13.62 -2.49
N ALA A 223 17.91 14.46 -2.52
CA ALA A 223 17.84 15.65 -1.68
C ALA A 223 17.88 15.29 -0.17
N GLY A 224 17.27 14.17 0.22
CA GLY A 224 17.35 13.64 1.58
C GLY A 224 18.76 13.22 1.97
N LEU A 225 19.45 12.53 1.06
CA LEU A 225 20.82 12.06 1.23
C LEU A 225 21.81 13.23 1.32
N GLU A 226 21.72 14.20 0.41
CA GLU A 226 22.54 15.42 0.41
C GLU A 226 22.35 16.24 1.70
N ALA A 227 21.10 16.36 2.15
CA ALA A 227 20.79 17.04 3.40
C ALA A 227 21.40 16.29 4.61
N ALA A 228 21.44 14.96 4.59
CA ALA A 228 22.10 14.16 5.63
C ALA A 228 23.63 14.25 5.58
N VAL A 229 24.23 14.32 4.38
CA VAL A 229 25.67 14.55 4.20
C VAL A 229 26.08 15.92 4.71
N SER A 230 25.35 16.98 4.34
CA SER A 230 25.66 18.35 4.77
C SER A 230 25.55 18.54 6.29
N ARG A 231 24.65 17.80 6.95
CA ARG A 231 24.55 17.75 8.42
C ARG A 231 25.60 16.85 9.09
N GLY A 232 26.41 16.12 8.32
CA GLY A 232 27.41 15.17 8.82
C GLY A 232 26.79 14.01 9.61
N VAL A 233 25.58 13.60 9.25
CA VAL A 233 24.92 12.40 9.78
C VAL A 233 25.42 11.17 9.03
N ILE A 234 25.57 11.32 7.72
CA ILE A 234 26.21 10.35 6.84
C ILE A 234 27.38 11.02 6.09
N ARG A 235 28.29 10.21 5.54
CA ARG A 235 29.32 10.67 4.60
C ARG A 235 29.39 9.74 3.39
N PRO A 236 29.90 10.20 2.23
CA PRO A 236 30.21 9.28 1.14
C PRO A 236 31.13 8.15 1.61
N ALA A 237 30.82 6.93 1.17
CA ALA A 237 31.63 5.76 1.43
C ALA A 237 32.82 5.72 0.47
N THR A 238 33.88 5.08 0.94
CA THR A 238 35.13 4.91 0.20
C THR A 238 35.41 3.43 -0.03
N ASP A 239 36.38 3.14 -0.90
CA ASP A 239 36.90 1.79 -1.06
C ASP A 239 37.42 1.16 0.23
N ALA A 240 37.91 1.98 1.17
CA ALA A 240 38.33 1.51 2.48
C ALA A 240 37.15 0.99 3.31
N ASP A 241 35.96 1.57 3.19
CA ASP A 241 34.78 1.13 3.95
C ASP A 241 34.29 -0.25 3.47
N ALA A 242 34.24 -0.47 2.15
CA ALA A 242 33.94 -1.78 1.57
C ALA A 242 35.02 -2.83 1.93
N ALA A 243 36.30 -2.45 1.96
CA ALA A 243 37.38 -3.34 2.38
C ALA A 243 37.29 -3.70 3.88
N ARG A 244 36.96 -2.72 4.74
CA ARG A 244 36.72 -2.91 6.17
C ARG A 244 35.60 -3.91 6.41
N TRP A 245 34.50 -3.82 5.64
CA TRP A 245 33.40 -4.78 5.71
C TRP A 245 33.86 -6.20 5.42
N VAL A 246 34.51 -6.42 4.27
CA VAL A 246 34.99 -7.76 3.87
C VAL A 246 35.96 -8.34 4.91
N ALA A 247 36.86 -7.51 5.45
CA ALA A 247 37.80 -7.93 6.48
C ALA A 247 37.07 -8.30 7.80
N ALA A 248 36.09 -7.49 8.22
CA ALA A 248 35.32 -7.75 9.43
C ALA A 248 34.50 -9.04 9.32
N VAL A 249 33.80 -9.27 8.21
CA VAL A 249 33.04 -10.51 7.98
C VAL A 249 33.98 -11.71 7.92
N ALA A 250 35.10 -11.62 7.19
CA ALA A 250 36.05 -12.73 7.08
C ALA A 250 36.68 -13.11 8.42
N ALA A 251 36.98 -12.12 9.28
CA ALA A 251 37.56 -12.36 10.60
C ALA A 251 36.56 -12.97 11.61
N ASN A 252 35.25 -12.81 11.38
CA ASN A 252 34.20 -13.30 12.27
C ASN A 252 33.38 -14.45 11.68
N SER A 253 33.73 -14.91 10.47
CA SER A 253 33.12 -16.09 9.86
C SER A 253 33.87 -17.35 10.30
N PRO A 254 33.16 -18.48 10.50
CA PRO A 254 33.82 -19.77 10.69
C PRO A 254 34.76 -20.08 9.53
N GLU A 255 35.89 -20.72 9.83
CA GLU A 255 36.81 -21.17 8.80
C GLU A 255 36.06 -22.13 7.86
N ARG A 256 35.98 -21.75 6.59
CA ARG A 256 35.28 -22.56 5.58
C ARG A 256 36.24 -23.66 5.16
N ASP A 257 35.80 -24.91 5.27
CA ASP A 257 36.51 -26.07 4.73
C ASP A 257 36.42 -26.07 3.19
N VAL A 258 37.11 -25.13 2.57
CA VAL A 258 37.19 -24.96 1.12
C VAL A 258 38.66 -24.79 0.71
N PRO A 259 39.13 -25.51 -0.32
CA PRO A 259 40.52 -25.42 -0.74
C PRO A 259 40.83 -24.02 -1.32
N PRO A 260 42.06 -23.53 -1.20
CA PRO A 260 42.47 -22.29 -1.85
C PRO A 260 42.48 -22.46 -3.37
N VAL A 261 42.06 -21.43 -4.10
CA VAL A 261 42.16 -21.39 -5.56
C VAL A 261 43.52 -20.81 -5.96
N ALA A 262 44.24 -21.49 -6.84
CA ALA A 262 45.56 -21.04 -7.32
C ALA A 262 45.51 -19.58 -7.82
N GLY A 263 46.39 -18.74 -7.27
CA GLY A 263 46.45 -17.30 -7.58
C GLY A 263 45.34 -16.43 -6.95
N LYS A 264 44.36 -17.00 -6.24
CA LYS A 264 43.24 -16.27 -5.60
C LYS A 264 43.10 -16.53 -4.10
N GLY A 265 43.66 -17.62 -3.57
CA GLY A 265 43.57 -17.98 -2.17
C GLY A 265 42.19 -18.52 -1.77
N VAL A 266 41.88 -18.46 -0.47
CA VAL A 266 40.57 -18.87 0.06
C VAL A 266 39.50 -17.86 -0.38
N PRO A 267 38.30 -18.31 -0.83
CA PRO A 267 37.20 -17.42 -1.22
C PRO A 267 36.83 -16.44 -0.10
N ARG A 268 36.81 -15.14 -0.42
CA ARG A 268 36.40 -14.07 0.48
C ARG A 268 34.92 -13.70 0.29
N PRO A 269 34.27 -13.09 1.31
CA PRO A 269 32.95 -12.50 1.14
C PRO A 269 32.90 -11.53 -0.06
N PRO A 270 31.77 -11.45 -0.78
CA PRO A 270 31.62 -10.51 -1.87
C PRO A 270 31.83 -9.08 -1.37
N ARG A 271 32.53 -8.27 -2.17
CA ARG A 271 32.75 -6.88 -1.83
C ARG A 271 31.46 -6.07 -2.09
N PRO A 272 31.03 -5.23 -1.14
CA PRO A 272 29.91 -4.32 -1.34
C PRO A 272 30.11 -3.41 -2.56
N ARG A 273 29.01 -3.10 -3.27
CA ARG A 273 29.03 -2.09 -4.34
C ARG A 273 29.06 -0.70 -3.73
N LEU A 274 29.76 0.24 -4.38
CA LEU A 274 29.87 1.63 -3.91
C LEU A 274 29.06 2.63 -4.74
N HIS A 275 28.06 2.14 -5.48
CA HIS A 275 27.11 3.03 -6.16
C HIS A 275 26.24 3.72 -5.10
N ASN A 276 26.22 5.06 -5.12
CA ASN A 276 25.45 5.89 -4.19
C ASN A 276 25.62 5.41 -2.73
N ALA A 277 26.87 5.25 -2.31
CA ALA A 277 27.20 4.59 -1.06
C ALA A 277 27.60 5.58 0.04
N TYR A 278 27.11 5.32 1.25
CA TYR A 278 27.29 6.19 2.41
C TYR A 278 27.64 5.40 3.66
N VAL A 279 28.38 6.04 4.55
CA VAL A 279 28.63 5.56 5.90
C VAL A 279 27.77 6.36 6.86
N VAL A 280 26.94 5.67 7.63
CA VAL A 280 26.06 6.23 8.66
C VAL A 280 26.86 6.37 9.95
N MET A 281 27.00 7.60 10.44
CA MET A 281 27.88 7.94 11.56
C MET A 281 27.10 8.33 12.83
N LYS A 282 25.81 8.61 12.70
CA LYS A 282 24.90 9.07 13.76
C LYS A 282 23.49 8.58 13.47
N ASP A 283 22.58 8.77 14.41
CA ASP A 283 21.14 8.54 14.25
C ASP A 283 20.64 9.10 12.91
N PHE A 284 20.01 8.23 12.13
CA PHE A 284 19.63 8.49 10.75
C PHE A 284 18.26 7.91 10.47
N THR A 285 17.51 8.55 9.59
CA THR A 285 16.26 8.05 9.04
C THR A 285 16.45 7.96 7.54
N TYR A 286 16.17 6.80 6.95
CA TYR A 286 16.25 6.62 5.51
C TYR A 286 15.27 7.58 4.80
N PRO A 287 15.75 8.38 3.83
CA PRO A 287 14.87 9.07 2.89
C PRO A 287 13.91 8.10 2.20
N SER A 288 12.66 8.49 2.01
CA SER A 288 11.78 7.80 1.06
C SER A 288 12.27 7.98 -0.38
N GLY A 289 11.88 7.13 -1.32
CA GLY A 289 12.23 7.24 -2.74
C GLY A 289 13.57 6.59 -3.12
N LEU A 290 14.16 5.76 -2.26
CA LEU A 290 15.45 5.07 -2.50
C LEU A 290 15.30 3.82 -3.39
N TYR A 291 14.81 4.03 -4.62
CA TYR A 291 14.59 2.99 -5.61
C TYR A 291 15.28 3.31 -6.94
N GLY A 292 15.49 2.30 -7.78
CA GLY A 292 16.06 2.48 -9.12
C GLY A 292 17.44 3.15 -9.07
N ALA A 293 17.60 4.29 -9.75
CA ALA A 293 18.84 5.06 -9.75
C ALA A 293 19.16 5.70 -8.39
N ASN A 294 18.15 5.93 -7.54
CA ASN A 294 18.31 6.49 -6.20
C ASN A 294 18.62 5.44 -5.14
N ALA A 295 18.57 4.15 -5.48
CA ALA A 295 18.93 3.09 -4.55
C ALA A 295 20.39 3.27 -4.09
N ALA A 296 20.60 3.11 -2.78
CA ALA A 296 21.87 3.42 -2.14
C ALA A 296 22.51 2.18 -1.50
N THR A 297 23.73 2.35 -1.00
CA THR A 297 24.39 1.38 -0.12
C THR A 297 24.77 2.07 1.17
N PHE A 298 24.31 1.55 2.31
CA PHE A 298 24.60 2.11 3.62
C PHE A 298 25.52 1.18 4.40
N PHE A 299 26.54 1.76 5.02
CA PHE A 299 27.36 1.11 6.03
C PHE A 299 27.03 1.75 7.38
N ILE A 300 26.42 1.00 8.30
CA ILE A 300 26.15 1.49 9.65
C ILE A 300 27.42 1.28 10.48
N GLU A 301 28.04 2.35 10.96
CA GLU A 301 29.24 2.24 11.79
C GLU A 301 28.95 1.58 13.14
N ARG A 302 29.98 0.94 13.68
CA ARG A 302 29.88 0.28 14.99
C ARG A 302 29.49 1.30 16.07
N GLY A 303 28.47 0.96 16.85
CA GLY A 303 27.93 1.80 17.93
C GLY A 303 26.88 2.82 17.47
N VAL A 304 26.61 2.93 16.17
CA VAL A 304 25.48 3.72 15.64
C VAL A 304 24.23 2.83 15.67
N PRO A 305 23.08 3.33 16.16
CA PRO A 305 21.84 2.56 16.16
C PRO A 305 21.36 2.29 14.73
N GLU A 306 20.54 1.25 14.57
CA GLU A 306 19.88 0.95 13.30
C GLU A 306 19.04 2.16 12.85
N PRO A 307 19.22 2.65 11.61
CA PRO A 307 18.46 3.79 11.12
C PRO A 307 16.96 3.50 11.05
N ALA A 308 16.16 4.53 11.31
CA ALA A 308 14.70 4.45 11.19
C ALA A 308 14.24 4.57 9.73
N GLY A 309 12.96 4.27 9.49
CA GLY A 309 12.34 4.37 8.16
C GLY A 309 12.60 3.12 7.30
N ASP A 310 12.31 3.23 6.00
CA ASP A 310 12.45 2.15 5.03
C ASP A 310 13.61 2.44 4.06
N PRO A 311 14.62 1.56 3.93
CA PRO A 311 15.77 1.77 3.06
C PRO A 311 15.44 1.62 1.56
N GLY A 312 14.21 1.28 1.20
CA GLY A 312 13.75 1.04 -0.16
C GLY A 312 14.47 -0.16 -0.79
N HIS A 313 15.05 0.03 -1.98
CA HIS A 313 15.85 -1.00 -2.66
C HIS A 313 17.35 -0.91 -2.33
N SER A 314 17.72 -0.18 -1.28
CA SER A 314 19.10 -0.05 -0.84
C SER A 314 19.63 -1.33 -0.20
N ALA A 315 20.96 -1.49 -0.16
CA ALA A 315 21.60 -2.45 0.73
C ALA A 315 22.08 -1.77 2.00
N VAL A 316 21.98 -2.48 3.11
CA VAL A 316 22.44 -2.02 4.43
C VAL A 316 23.40 -3.06 4.98
N TYR A 317 24.62 -2.62 5.25
CA TYR A 317 25.70 -3.39 5.85
C TYR A 317 25.92 -2.88 7.27
N ASP A 318 25.55 -3.66 8.27
CA ASP A 318 25.61 -3.23 9.67
C ASP A 318 26.87 -3.74 10.37
N PHE A 319 27.80 -2.86 10.74
CA PHE A 319 29.03 -3.27 11.44
C PHE A 319 28.79 -3.73 12.89
N ASN A 320 27.61 -3.48 13.47
CA ASN A 320 27.25 -3.98 14.78
C ASN A 320 27.03 -5.49 14.76
N THR A 321 26.26 -5.98 13.79
CA THR A 321 25.86 -7.39 13.66
C THR A 321 26.71 -8.17 12.67
N LEU A 322 27.36 -7.47 11.73
CA LEU A 322 28.00 -8.02 10.53
C LEU A 322 27.02 -8.70 9.56
N ASP A 323 25.74 -8.31 9.64
CA ASP A 323 24.70 -8.75 8.71
C ASP A 323 24.48 -7.73 7.57
N CYS A 324 24.07 -8.25 6.43
CA CYS A 324 23.64 -7.48 5.27
C CYS A 324 22.15 -7.73 5.02
N HIS A 325 21.35 -6.68 4.89
CA HIS A 325 19.94 -6.79 4.48
C HIS A 325 19.57 -5.78 3.38
N GLY A 326 18.48 -6.08 2.67
CA GLY A 326 18.00 -5.28 1.54
C GLY A 326 18.27 -5.91 0.17
N ALA A 327 17.76 -5.27 -0.89
CA ALA A 327 17.65 -5.88 -2.22
C ALA A 327 19.00 -6.15 -2.91
N LEU A 328 20.08 -5.49 -2.46
CA LEU A 328 21.41 -5.58 -3.07
C LEU A 328 22.39 -6.45 -2.24
N CYS A 329 21.93 -7.03 -1.13
CA CYS A 329 22.72 -8.00 -0.35
C CYS A 329 22.71 -9.36 -1.04
N ARG A 330 23.89 -10.01 -1.12
CA ARG A 330 24.10 -11.31 -1.76
C ARG A 330 24.93 -12.22 -0.87
#